data_AF-A0A2J0LMP4-F1
#
_entry.id   AF-A0A2J0LMP4-F1
#
_cell.length_a   1.000
_cell.length_b   1.000
_cell.length_c   1.000
_cell.angle_alpha   90.00
_cell.angle_beta   90.00
_cell.angle_gamma   90.00
#
_symmetry.space_group_name_H-M   'P 1'
#
loop_
_entity.id
_entity.type
_entity.pdbx_description
1 polymer ?
#
loop_
_entity_poly.entity_id
_entity_poly.type
_entity_poly.pdbx_seq_one_letter_code
_entity_poly.pdbx_strand_id
1 'polypeptide(L)'
;RDRFKKKGSTFYLEASLDIDYCQRILSCAESLSPRDQEIAKRVIGIEIDTENIHWLIRMRKYYSLAAGDILEWMIPGGARINKENVASLYTTDGLTKIVDSVALGPYAKIKELIEENMSFIENFLHEVLLKEIKRALSGYPFTIGAILGYVVLKRNETKNIISLLYAKDLGWKRDETNNLLNIC
;
A
#
# COMPACT_ATOMS: atom_id res chain seq x y z
N ARG A 1 1.43 -23.53 -6.95
CA ARG A 1 1.90 -24.17 -8.22
C ARG A 1 0.75 -24.80 -9.02
N ASP A 2 -0.17 -25.53 -8.40
CA ASP A 2 -1.27 -26.20 -9.13
C ASP A 2 -2.34 -25.24 -9.67
N ARG A 3 -2.68 -24.17 -8.94
CA ARG A 3 -3.60 -23.12 -9.45
C ARG A 3 -3.03 -22.34 -10.64
N PHE A 4 -1.72 -22.06 -10.66
CA PHE A 4 -1.03 -21.46 -11.81
C PHE A 4 -1.17 -22.33 -13.06
N LYS A 5 -0.86 -23.63 -12.95
CA LYS A 5 -1.00 -24.59 -14.05
C LYS A 5 -2.44 -24.73 -14.55
N LYS A 6 -3.43 -24.54 -13.67
CA LYS A 6 -4.86 -24.73 -13.98
C LYS A 6 -5.54 -23.49 -14.56
N LYS A 7 -5.10 -22.28 -14.19
CA LYS A 7 -5.69 -20.99 -14.63
C LYS A 7 -4.85 -20.25 -15.67
N GLY A 8 -3.60 -20.64 -15.91
CA GLY A 8 -2.73 -20.05 -16.93
C GLY A 8 -2.30 -18.61 -16.67
N SER A 9 -2.48 -18.10 -15.44
CA SER A 9 -2.17 -16.70 -15.07
C SER A 9 -1.00 -16.63 -14.10
N THR A 10 0.01 -15.81 -14.42
CA THR A 10 1.18 -15.54 -13.55
C THR A 10 0.82 -14.83 -12.25
N PHE A 11 -0.34 -14.17 -12.23
CA PHE A 11 -0.88 -13.47 -11.07
C PHE A 11 -0.82 -14.31 -9.80
N TYR A 12 -1.23 -15.59 -9.85
CA TYR A 12 -1.26 -16.43 -8.65
C TYR A 12 0.15 -16.73 -8.10
N LEU A 13 1.16 -16.73 -8.95
CA LEU A 13 2.56 -16.94 -8.53
C LEU A 13 3.11 -15.66 -7.90
N GLU A 14 2.97 -14.53 -8.59
CA GLU A 14 3.34 -13.20 -8.08
C GLU A 14 2.68 -12.96 -6.72
N ALA A 15 1.38 -13.26 -6.64
CA ALA A 15 0.62 -13.11 -5.43
C ALA A 15 1.12 -13.96 -4.26
N SER A 16 1.48 -15.21 -4.53
CA SER A 16 2.03 -16.08 -3.49
C SER A 16 3.38 -15.57 -2.97
N LEU A 17 4.20 -14.99 -3.86
CA LEU A 17 5.51 -14.46 -3.50
C LEU A 17 5.38 -13.19 -2.65
N ASP A 18 4.48 -12.29 -3.00
CA ASP A 18 4.24 -11.06 -2.24
C ASP A 18 3.71 -11.38 -0.83
N ILE A 19 2.79 -12.35 -0.71
CA ILE A 19 2.31 -12.83 0.59
C ILE A 19 3.46 -13.41 1.43
N ASP A 20 4.28 -14.30 0.86
CA ASP A 20 5.43 -14.90 1.57
C ASP A 20 6.44 -13.82 2.00
N TYR A 21 6.73 -12.85 1.13
CA TYR A 21 7.61 -11.74 1.41
C TYR A 21 7.10 -10.89 2.59
N CYS A 22 5.82 -10.48 2.56
CA CYS A 22 5.23 -9.69 3.63
C CYS A 22 5.15 -10.48 4.95
N GLN A 23 4.83 -11.77 4.91
CA GLN A 23 4.84 -12.62 6.10
C GLN A 23 6.22 -12.69 6.74
N ARG A 24 7.29 -12.88 5.96
CA ARG A 24 8.67 -12.89 6.47
C ARG A 24 9.04 -11.57 7.12
N ILE A 25 8.68 -10.45 6.49
CA ILE A 25 8.92 -9.11 7.05
C ILE A 25 8.20 -8.93 8.38
N LEU A 26 6.93 -9.34 8.46
CA LEU A 26 6.16 -9.28 9.71
C LEU A 26 6.80 -10.14 10.81
N SER A 27 7.24 -11.36 10.49
CA SER A 27 7.97 -12.21 11.44
C SER A 27 9.29 -11.57 11.90
N CYS A 28 10.03 -10.91 11.01
CA CYS A 28 11.21 -10.15 11.41
C CYS A 28 10.84 -8.99 12.35
N ALA A 29 9.75 -8.27 12.06
CA ALA A 29 9.28 -7.18 12.92
C ALA A 29 8.86 -7.69 14.32
N GLU A 30 8.36 -8.91 14.42
CA GLU A 30 8.02 -9.55 15.69
C GLU A 30 9.22 -9.91 16.57
N SER A 31 10.40 -10.09 15.98
CA SER A 31 11.64 -10.33 16.71
C SER A 31 12.30 -9.07 17.32
N LEU A 32 11.74 -7.89 17.03
CA LEU A 32 12.27 -6.62 17.51
C LEU A 32 11.87 -6.33 18.97
N SER A 33 12.53 -5.33 19.57
CA SER A 33 12.12 -4.79 20.87
C SER A 33 10.67 -4.28 20.80
N PRO A 34 9.88 -4.27 21.90
CA PRO A 34 8.47 -3.85 21.85
C PRO A 34 8.25 -2.48 21.20
N ARG A 35 9.17 -1.54 21.47
CA ARG A 35 9.14 -0.19 20.89
C ARG A 35 9.39 -0.21 19.38
N ASP A 36 10.43 -0.92 18.94
CA ASP A 36 10.79 -1.02 17.53
C ASP A 36 9.77 -1.83 16.73
N GLN A 37 9.22 -2.88 17.33
CA GLN A 37 8.13 -3.68 16.78
C GLN A 37 6.91 -2.81 16.48
N GLU A 38 6.51 -1.94 17.41
CA GLU A 38 5.37 -1.04 17.22
C GLU A 38 5.61 -0.04 16.07
N ILE A 39 6.83 0.51 15.99
CA ILE A 39 7.23 1.41 14.90
C ILE A 39 7.23 0.67 13.56
N ALA A 40 7.85 -0.51 13.50
CA ALA A 40 7.93 -1.32 12.30
C ALA A 40 6.54 -1.75 11.80
N LYS A 41 5.68 -2.25 12.68
CA LYS A 41 4.31 -2.69 12.33
C LYS A 41 3.48 -1.55 11.74
N ARG A 42 3.62 -0.31 12.22
CA ARG A 42 2.93 0.84 11.63
C ARG A 42 3.37 1.14 10.22
N VAL A 43 4.69 1.20 9.99
CA VAL A 43 5.25 1.51 8.66
C VAL A 43 4.93 0.39 7.67
N ILE A 44 5.22 -0.86 8.05
CA ILE A 44 4.97 -2.04 7.23
C ILE A 44 3.48 -2.20 6.93
N GLY A 45 2.61 -1.97 7.92
CA GLY A 45 1.16 -2.10 7.72
C GLY A 45 0.59 -1.10 6.71
N ILE A 46 1.13 0.12 6.62
CA ILE A 46 0.70 1.11 5.61
C ILE A 46 1.18 0.70 4.21
N GLU A 47 2.40 0.18 4.09
CA GLU A 47 2.90 -0.37 2.81
C GLU A 47 2.04 -1.57 2.36
N ILE A 48 1.67 -2.47 3.27
CA ILE A 48 0.77 -3.60 2.99
C ILE A 48 -0.62 -3.11 2.56
N ASP A 49 -1.17 -2.08 3.22
CA ASP A 49 -2.45 -1.48 2.82
C ASP A 49 -2.38 -0.92 1.39
N THR A 50 -1.25 -0.31 1.01
CA THR A 50 -1.01 0.23 -0.33
C THR A 50 -0.99 -0.88 -1.38
N GLU A 51 -0.24 -1.95 -1.13
CA GLU A 51 -0.20 -3.12 -2.03
C GLU A 51 -1.57 -3.80 -2.15
N ASN A 52 -2.29 -3.96 -1.03
CA ASN A 52 -3.65 -4.51 -1.05
C ASN A 52 -4.59 -3.67 -1.92
N ILE A 53 -4.50 -2.34 -1.87
CA ILE A 53 -5.30 -1.46 -2.75
C ILE A 53 -4.94 -1.68 -4.22
N HIS A 54 -3.64 -1.70 -4.57
CA HIS A 54 -3.20 -1.96 -5.94
C HIS A 54 -3.72 -3.30 -6.48
N TRP A 55 -3.75 -4.32 -5.62
CA TRP A 55 -4.27 -5.62 -5.95
C TRP A 55 -5.76 -5.64 -6.19
N LEU A 56 -6.54 -5.04 -5.28
CA LEU A 56 -7.99 -4.92 -5.44
C LEU A 56 -8.34 -4.25 -6.79
N ILE A 57 -7.59 -3.22 -7.17
CA ILE A 57 -7.73 -2.51 -8.43
C ILE A 57 -7.37 -3.40 -9.62
N ARG A 58 -6.19 -4.03 -9.59
CA ARG A 58 -5.68 -4.89 -10.67
C ARG A 58 -6.63 -6.05 -10.92
N MET A 59 -7.14 -6.64 -9.85
CA MET A 59 -8.15 -7.69 -9.92
C MET A 59 -9.41 -7.15 -10.57
N ARG A 60 -10.04 -6.09 -10.06
CA ARG A 60 -11.24 -5.51 -10.68
C ARG A 60 -11.09 -5.19 -12.17
N LYS A 61 -9.93 -4.65 -12.58
CA LYS A 61 -9.69 -4.18 -13.95
C LYS A 61 -9.36 -5.30 -14.94
N TYR A 62 -8.58 -6.29 -14.53
CA TYR A 62 -8.01 -7.29 -15.45
C TYR A 62 -8.50 -8.72 -15.21
N TYR A 63 -9.03 -9.00 -14.02
CA TYR A 63 -9.42 -10.33 -13.62
C TYR A 63 -10.81 -10.23 -13.00
N SER A 64 -11.87 -10.47 -13.79
CA SER A 64 -13.27 -10.55 -13.34
C SER A 64 -13.50 -11.71 -12.34
N LEU A 65 -12.76 -11.69 -11.23
CA LEU A 65 -12.69 -12.68 -10.19
C LEU A 65 -13.81 -12.43 -9.20
N ALA A 66 -14.34 -13.53 -8.67
CA ALA A 66 -15.31 -13.46 -7.59
C ALA A 66 -14.64 -12.95 -6.30
N ALA A 67 -15.42 -12.21 -5.52
CA ALA A 67 -15.20 -11.84 -4.12
C ALA A 67 -14.26 -12.72 -3.31
N GLY A 68 -14.58 -14.02 -3.25
CA GLY A 68 -13.93 -14.98 -2.40
C GLY A 68 -12.48 -15.24 -2.81
N ASP A 69 -12.19 -15.18 -4.11
CA ASP A 69 -10.82 -15.31 -4.61
C ASP A 69 -10.00 -14.07 -4.18
N ILE A 70 -10.58 -12.87 -4.24
CA ILE A 70 -9.88 -11.62 -3.89
C ILE A 70 -9.45 -11.61 -2.42
N LEU A 71 -10.36 -12.00 -1.52
CA LEU A 71 -10.09 -12.05 -0.07
C LEU A 71 -9.04 -13.10 0.30
N GLU A 72 -9.00 -14.23 -0.42
CA GLU A 72 -7.99 -15.27 -0.20
C GLU A 72 -6.58 -14.73 -0.42
N TRP A 73 -6.43 -13.89 -1.45
CA TRP A 73 -5.16 -13.38 -1.97
C TRP A 73 -4.71 -12.05 -1.36
N MET A 74 -5.50 -11.43 -0.49
CA MET A 74 -5.05 -10.25 0.25
C MET A 74 -3.84 -10.55 1.15
N ILE A 75 -2.89 -9.61 1.18
CA ILE A 75 -1.70 -9.67 2.02
C ILE A 75 -2.11 -9.40 3.48
N PRO A 76 -1.76 -10.29 4.43
CA PRO A 76 -2.08 -10.09 5.84
C PRO A 76 -1.18 -9.04 6.49
N GLY A 77 -1.65 -8.41 7.59
CA GLY A 77 -0.85 -7.46 8.37
C GLY A 77 -0.95 -6.00 7.94
N GLY A 78 -1.96 -5.65 7.14
CA GLY A 78 -2.32 -4.27 6.84
C GLY A 78 -2.68 -3.46 8.10
N ALA A 79 -2.34 -2.18 8.12
CA ALA A 79 -2.60 -1.30 9.27
C ALA A 79 -4.09 -1.02 9.46
N ARG A 80 -4.84 -0.89 8.35
CA ARG A 80 -6.30 -0.62 8.35
C ARG A 80 -7.06 -1.51 7.37
N ILE A 81 -6.41 -2.03 6.34
CA ILE A 81 -7.01 -2.88 5.31
C ILE A 81 -6.57 -4.32 5.57
N ASN A 82 -7.25 -4.97 6.51
CA ASN A 82 -7.07 -6.39 6.83
C ASN A 82 -8.21 -7.25 6.26
N LYS A 83 -8.00 -8.58 6.23
CA LYS A 83 -8.96 -9.53 5.64
C LYS A 83 -10.31 -9.48 6.33
N GLU A 84 -10.34 -9.26 7.63
CA GLU A 84 -11.55 -9.23 8.45
C GLU A 84 -12.39 -7.99 8.14
N ASN A 85 -11.75 -6.83 8.00
CA ASN A 85 -12.41 -5.62 7.54
C ASN A 85 -12.91 -5.86 6.13
N VAL A 86 -12.09 -6.25 5.16
CA VAL A 86 -12.57 -6.39 3.76
C VAL A 86 -13.64 -7.48 3.58
N ALA A 87 -13.57 -8.59 4.33
CA ALA A 87 -14.55 -9.68 4.25
C ALA A 87 -15.94 -9.27 4.75
N SER A 88 -16.04 -8.51 5.85
CA SER A 88 -17.32 -7.99 6.33
C SER A 88 -17.95 -6.99 5.35
N LEU A 89 -17.13 -6.36 4.51
CA LEU A 89 -17.52 -5.28 3.60
C LEU A 89 -17.88 -5.77 2.20
N TYR A 90 -17.32 -6.89 1.77
CA TYR A 90 -17.65 -7.50 0.48
C TYR A 90 -19.08 -8.06 0.45
N THR A 91 -19.61 -8.53 1.58
CA THR A 91 -20.95 -9.11 1.69
C THR A 91 -22.10 -8.13 1.42
N THR A 92 -21.85 -6.82 1.41
CA THR A 92 -22.93 -5.82 1.58
C THR A 92 -23.16 -4.93 0.36
N ASP A 93 -22.25 -4.81 -0.62
CA ASP A 93 -22.45 -4.20 -1.96
C ASP A 93 -21.10 -3.73 -2.53
N GLY A 94 -20.37 -4.59 -3.26
CA GLY A 94 -19.26 -4.17 -4.12
C GLY A 94 -18.10 -3.40 -3.47
N LEU A 95 -17.03 -3.18 -4.24
CA LEU A 95 -15.80 -2.56 -3.74
C LEU A 95 -15.94 -1.09 -3.30
N THR A 96 -17.02 -0.43 -3.73
CA THR A 96 -17.35 0.97 -3.42
C THR A 96 -17.59 1.20 -1.93
N LYS A 97 -18.15 0.21 -1.21
CA LYS A 97 -18.42 0.33 0.23
C LYS A 97 -17.29 -0.16 1.14
N ILE A 98 -16.21 -0.74 0.60
CA ILE A 98 -15.01 -1.08 1.40
C ILE A 98 -14.41 0.17 2.05
N VAL A 99 -14.67 1.35 1.46
CA VAL A 99 -14.23 2.65 1.99
C VAL A 99 -15.28 3.34 2.85
N ASP A 100 -16.57 3.03 2.67
CA ASP A 100 -17.66 3.59 3.48
C ASP A 100 -17.66 3.15 4.95
N SER A 101 -16.93 2.08 5.28
CA SER A 101 -17.19 1.25 6.45
C SER A 101 -15.95 0.90 7.26
N VAL A 102 -14.75 1.13 6.72
CA VAL A 102 -13.59 1.31 7.58
C VAL A 102 -13.88 2.59 8.38
N ALA A 103 -13.89 2.50 9.71
CA ALA A 103 -13.99 3.67 10.58
C ALA A 103 -12.71 4.51 10.44
N LEU A 104 -12.62 5.19 9.30
CA LEU A 104 -11.43 5.85 8.80
C LEU A 104 -11.32 7.18 9.54
N GLY A 105 -10.56 7.24 10.62
CA GLY A 105 -10.19 8.51 11.27
C GLY A 105 -9.50 9.48 10.28
N PRO A 106 -8.16 9.52 10.20
CA PRO A 106 -7.48 10.37 9.21
C PRO A 106 -7.74 10.02 7.73
N TYR A 107 -8.41 8.90 7.44
CA TYR A 107 -8.61 8.36 6.10
C TYR A 107 -10.03 8.63 5.56
N ALA A 108 -10.87 9.36 6.30
CA ALA A 108 -12.24 9.70 5.88
C ALA A 108 -12.29 10.39 4.51
N LYS A 109 -11.21 11.10 4.13
CA LYS A 109 -11.06 11.74 2.82
C LYS A 109 -11.06 10.75 1.66
N ILE A 110 -10.65 9.49 1.84
CA ILE A 110 -10.66 8.49 0.76
C ILE A 110 -12.08 8.30 0.21
N LYS A 111 -13.12 8.49 1.05
CA LYS A 111 -14.53 8.39 0.67
C LYS A 111 -14.93 9.32 -0.48
N GLU A 112 -14.41 10.55 -0.49
CA GLU A 112 -14.73 11.56 -1.52
C GLU A 112 -13.87 11.36 -2.79
N LEU A 113 -12.77 10.61 -2.69
CA LEU A 113 -11.72 10.50 -3.70
C LEU A 113 -11.77 9.19 -4.52
N ILE A 114 -12.82 8.37 -4.38
CA ILE A 114 -12.99 7.14 -5.17
C ILE A 114 -13.82 7.36 -6.42
N GLU A 115 -14.68 8.37 -6.43
CA GLU A 115 -15.35 8.81 -7.66
C GLU A 115 -14.36 9.52 -8.61
N GLU A 116 -13.27 10.07 -8.08
CA GLU A 116 -12.22 10.76 -8.83
C GLU A 116 -10.82 10.16 -8.58
N ASN A 117 -10.30 9.43 -9.57
CA ASN A 117 -8.88 9.12 -9.82
C ASN A 117 -8.05 8.35 -8.76
N MET A 118 -7.56 7.17 -9.15
CA MET A 118 -6.64 6.29 -8.38
C MET A 118 -5.41 6.97 -7.78
N SER A 119 -4.86 7.95 -8.50
CA SER A 119 -3.71 8.73 -8.07
C SER A 119 -3.93 9.38 -6.71
N PHE A 120 -5.17 9.73 -6.37
CA PHE A 120 -5.48 10.35 -5.09
C PHE A 120 -5.41 9.40 -3.90
N ILE A 121 -5.85 8.15 -4.07
CA ILE A 121 -5.78 7.14 -3.00
C ILE A 121 -4.32 6.80 -2.71
N GLU A 122 -3.52 6.63 -3.77
CA GLU A 122 -2.08 6.41 -3.67
C GLU A 122 -1.38 7.59 -2.97
N ASN A 123 -1.68 8.82 -3.39
CA ASN A 123 -1.13 10.02 -2.77
C ASN A 123 -1.51 10.12 -1.29
N PHE A 124 -2.76 9.81 -0.96
CA PHE A 124 -3.23 9.84 0.42
C PHE A 124 -2.49 8.81 1.31
N LEU A 125 -2.36 7.56 0.87
CA LEU A 125 -1.61 6.54 1.62
C LEU A 125 -0.15 6.93 1.77
N HIS A 126 0.43 7.50 0.72
CA HIS A 126 1.79 8.03 0.73
C HIS A 126 1.95 9.17 1.73
N GLU A 127 1.00 10.10 1.81
CA GLU A 127 0.99 11.16 2.83
C GLU A 127 0.94 10.59 4.25
N VAL A 128 0.11 9.57 4.47
CA VAL A 128 0.03 8.91 5.79
C VAL A 128 1.34 8.21 6.14
N LEU A 129 1.94 7.50 5.18
CA LEU A 129 3.25 6.89 5.34
C LEU A 129 4.32 7.93 5.70
N LEU A 130 4.39 9.03 4.95
CA LEU A 130 5.34 10.12 5.21
C LEU A 130 5.14 10.74 6.58
N LYS A 131 3.90 10.90 7.04
CA LYS A 131 3.60 11.40 8.39
C LYS A 131 4.11 10.46 9.47
N GLU A 132 3.95 9.15 9.28
CA GLU A 132 4.49 8.14 10.19
C GLU A 132 6.02 8.13 10.18
N ILE A 133 6.65 8.26 9.01
CA ILE A 133 8.11 8.38 8.91
C ILE A 133 8.62 9.65 9.59
N LYS A 134 8.01 10.81 9.35
CA LYS A 134 8.36 12.07 10.02
C LYS A 134 8.26 11.93 11.55
N ARG A 135 7.21 11.27 12.04
CA ARG A 135 7.04 10.98 13.48
C ARG A 135 8.11 10.05 14.03
N ALA A 136 8.47 9.00 13.28
CA ALA A 136 9.53 8.08 13.65
C ALA A 136 10.90 8.77 13.72
N LEU A 137 11.16 9.71 12.80
CA LEU A 137 12.40 10.49 12.72
C LEU A 137 12.47 11.64 13.73
N SER A 138 11.35 12.23 14.12
CA SER A 138 11.31 13.30 15.13
C SER A 138 11.43 12.79 16.57
N GLY A 139 11.35 11.47 16.77
CA GLY A 139 11.41 10.82 18.07
C GLY A 139 12.84 10.50 18.51
N TYR A 140 12.97 9.37 19.22
CA TYR A 140 14.28 8.87 19.66
C TYR A 140 15.04 8.27 18.47
N PRO A 141 16.28 8.74 18.19
CA PRO A 141 16.99 8.40 16.95
C PRO A 141 17.53 6.96 16.92
N PHE A 142 17.69 6.31 18.07
CA PHE A 142 18.16 4.92 18.14
C PHE A 142 16.98 3.94 18.15
N THR A 143 16.18 3.99 17.09
CA THR A 143 15.09 3.05 16.82
C THR A 143 15.16 2.58 15.37
N ILE A 144 14.51 1.46 15.07
CA ILE A 144 14.38 0.95 13.70
C ILE A 144 13.71 1.96 12.76
N GLY A 145 12.92 2.88 13.33
CA GLY A 145 12.23 3.94 12.61
C GLY A 145 13.17 4.83 11.78
N ALA A 146 14.39 5.09 12.26
CA ALA A 146 15.37 5.86 11.50
C ALA A 146 15.77 5.16 10.20
N ILE A 147 16.02 3.85 10.27
CA ILE A 147 16.42 3.04 9.12
C ILE A 147 15.24 2.89 8.15
N LEU A 148 14.05 2.55 8.66
CA LEU A 148 12.85 2.43 7.83
C LEU A 148 12.52 3.76 7.14
N GLY A 149 12.60 4.87 7.87
CA GLY A 149 12.40 6.21 7.33
C GLY A 149 13.38 6.54 6.22
N TYR A 150 14.67 6.25 6.42
CA TYR A 150 15.68 6.42 5.39
C TYR A 150 15.34 5.62 4.11
N VAL A 151 14.99 4.34 4.25
CA VAL A 151 14.68 3.47 3.09
C VAL A 151 13.48 3.99 2.31
N VAL A 152 12.40 4.37 3.00
CA VAL A 152 11.19 4.92 2.38
C VAL A 152 11.50 6.23 1.66
N LEU A 153 12.17 7.17 2.32
CA LEU A 153 12.53 8.46 1.73
C LEU A 153 13.46 8.28 0.52
N LYS A 154 14.42 7.36 0.60
CA LYS A 154 15.36 7.10 -0.50
C LYS A 154 14.67 6.45 -1.70
N ARG A 155 13.74 5.53 -1.47
CA ARG A 155 12.89 4.95 -2.52
C ARG A 155 12.07 6.05 -3.21
N ASN A 156 11.50 6.96 -2.42
CA ASN A 156 10.69 8.05 -2.95
C ASN A 156 11.51 9.05 -3.77
N GLU A 157 12.69 9.45 -3.28
CA GLU A 157 13.63 10.30 -4.02
C GLU A 157 14.02 9.67 -5.36
N THR A 158 14.34 8.37 -5.36
CA THR A 158 14.72 7.65 -6.57
C THR A 158 13.56 7.63 -7.59
N LYS A 159 12.34 7.35 -7.13
CA LYS A 159 11.13 7.42 -7.97
C LYS A 159 10.95 8.81 -8.57
N ASN A 160 11.06 9.87 -7.76
CA ASN A 160 10.94 11.25 -8.23
C ASN A 160 11.98 11.60 -9.29
N ILE A 161 13.25 11.21 -9.09
CA ILE A 161 14.32 11.45 -10.07
C ILE A 161 14.00 10.75 -11.40
N ILE A 162 13.56 9.48 -11.35
CA ILE A 162 13.19 8.73 -12.55
C ILE A 162 12.01 9.41 -13.26
N SER A 163 10.96 9.80 -12.52
CA SER A 163 9.80 10.50 -13.07
C SER A 163 10.20 11.82 -13.74
N LEU A 164 11.09 12.60 -13.12
CA LEU A 164 11.63 13.84 -13.69
C LEU A 164 12.39 13.60 -15.00
N LEU A 165 13.20 12.54 -15.05
CA LEU A 165 13.96 12.19 -16.25
C LEU A 165 13.03 11.84 -17.42
N TYR A 166 12.03 11.00 -17.18
CA TYR A 166 11.04 10.66 -18.20
C TYR A 166 10.18 11.85 -18.63
N ALA A 167 9.73 12.68 -17.69
CA ALA A 167 8.96 13.88 -18.01
C ALA A 167 9.76 14.83 -18.91
N LYS A 168 11.06 14.98 -18.64
CA LYS A 168 11.96 15.78 -19.47
C LYS A 168 12.14 15.18 -20.87
N ASP A 169 12.34 13.87 -20.97
CA ASP A 169 12.50 13.17 -22.25
C ASP A 169 11.25 13.29 -23.13
N LEU A 170 10.06 13.19 -22.52
CA LEU A 170 8.77 13.34 -23.18
C LEU A 170 8.36 14.80 -23.45
N GLY A 171 9.17 15.78 -23.03
CA GLY A 171 8.93 17.21 -23.26
C GLY A 171 7.76 17.80 -22.45
N TRP A 172 7.43 17.21 -21.30
CA TRP A 172 6.31 17.67 -20.46
C TRP A 172 6.60 19.04 -19.85
N LYS A 173 5.53 19.81 -19.60
CA LYS A 173 5.66 21.11 -18.92
C LYS A 173 5.91 20.90 -17.42
N ARG A 174 6.50 21.92 -16.79
CA ARG A 174 6.85 21.89 -15.36
C ARG A 174 5.63 21.65 -14.47
N ASP A 175 4.50 22.25 -14.82
CA ASP A 175 3.25 22.13 -14.04
C ASP A 175 2.67 20.70 -14.10
N GLU A 176 2.76 20.05 -15.26
CA GLU A 176 2.34 18.65 -15.45
C GLU A 176 3.28 17.68 -14.70
N THR A 177 4.57 18.03 -14.65
CA THR A 177 5.59 17.23 -13.97
C THR A 177 5.44 17.26 -12.45
N ASN A 178 5.10 18.42 -11.87
CA ASN A 178 4.96 18.57 -10.42
C ASN A 178 3.89 17.65 -9.82
N ASN A 179 2.82 17.37 -10.58
CA ASN A 179 1.74 16.48 -10.15
C ASN A 179 2.16 15.00 -10.04
N LEU A 180 3.30 14.63 -10.65
CA LEU A 180 3.85 13.27 -10.59
C LEU A 180 4.83 13.07 -9.42
N LEU A 181 5.23 14.16 -8.75
CA LEU A 181 6.27 14.12 -7.75
C LEU A 181 5.65 13.91 -6.37
N ASN A 182 6.15 12.89 -5.71
CA ASN A 182 5.82 12.60 -4.33
C ASN A 182 6.73 13.45 -3.43
N ILE A 183 6.42 14.74 -3.27
CA ILE A 183 7.25 15.68 -2.51
C ILE A 183 6.79 15.71 -1.04
N CYS A 184 7.76 15.74 -0.12
CA CYS A 184 7.56 15.80 1.33
C CYS A 184 7.08 17.16 1.85
#